data_AF-A0A2P5D1U2-F1
#
_entry.id   AF-A0A2P5D1U2-F1
#
_cell.length_a   1.000
_cell.length_b   1.000
_cell.length_c   1.000
_cell.angle_alpha   90.00
_cell.angle_beta   90.00
_cell.angle_gamma   90.00
#
_symmetry.space_group_name_H-M   'P 1'
#
loop_
_entity.id
_entity.type
_entity.pdbx_description
1 polymer ?
#
loop_
_entity_poly.entity_id
_entity_poly.type
_entity_poly.pdbx_seq_one_letter_code
_entity_poly.pdbx_strand_id
1 'polypeptide(L)'
;MQVYDGGKKIWATNGEERQAGKKELFEILKVLEAELGDKPYLGGDSFGYVDVALVGFYSWFYAYETFGKLQHRSRVPQAHCLGQEVPAEGEESVAKSLADGKKVHEFLGEVRKMWGIE
;
A
#
# COMPACT_ATOMS: atom_id res chain seq x y z
N MET A 1 2.24 1.95 13.43
CA MET A 1 2.72 0.86 12.54
C MET A 1 3.27 1.58 11.33
N GLN A 2 4.58 1.51 11.07
CA GLN A 2 5.27 2.47 10.20
C GLN A 2 4.66 2.59 8.78
N VAL A 3 4.09 1.50 8.24
CA VAL A 3 3.33 1.48 6.97
C VAL A 3 2.11 2.43 7.03
N TYR A 4 1.34 2.38 8.12
CA TYR A 4 0.19 3.26 8.34
C TYR A 4 0.64 4.71 8.46
N ASP A 5 1.72 4.97 9.20
CA ASP A 5 2.20 6.33 9.46
C ASP A 5 2.72 6.98 8.17
N GLY A 6 3.52 6.26 7.38
CA GLY A 6 4.00 6.70 6.06
C GLY A 6 2.86 6.85 5.05
N GLY A 7 1.96 5.86 4.97
CA GLY A 7 0.79 5.89 4.11
C GLY A 7 -0.16 7.04 4.43
N LYS A 8 -0.41 7.30 5.72
CA LYS A 8 -1.23 8.41 6.19
C LYS A 8 -0.66 9.75 5.77
N LYS A 9 0.65 9.97 5.93
CA LYS A 9 1.31 11.20 5.44
C LYS A 9 1.08 11.40 3.95
N ILE A 10 1.07 10.33 3.14
CA ILE A 10 0.87 10.46 1.69
C ILE A 10 -0.51 11.01 1.33
N TRP A 11 -1.60 10.46 1.88
CA TRP A 11 -2.95 10.89 1.52
C TRP A 11 -3.46 12.06 2.37
N ALA A 12 -3.08 12.16 3.65
CA ALA A 12 -3.64 13.15 4.58
C ALA A 12 -2.86 14.47 4.66
N THR A 13 -1.72 14.62 3.99
CA THR A 13 -0.88 15.83 4.07
C THR A 13 -0.46 16.31 2.67
N ASN A 14 0.11 17.51 2.57
CA ASN A 14 0.59 18.13 1.34
C ASN A 14 2.07 18.56 1.48
N GLY A 15 2.68 19.06 0.40
CA GLY A 15 4.01 19.67 0.45
C GLY A 15 5.14 18.72 0.89
N GLU A 16 6.01 19.20 1.78
CA GLU A 16 7.18 18.45 2.27
C GLU A 16 6.80 17.22 3.10
N GLU A 17 5.73 17.30 3.90
CA GLU A 17 5.29 16.20 4.75
C GLU A 17 4.81 15.00 3.92
N ARG A 18 4.13 15.27 2.79
CA ARG A 18 3.78 14.24 1.82
C ARG A 18 5.04 13.58 1.22
N GLN A 19 6.09 14.35 0.94
CA GLN A 19 7.35 13.80 0.40
C GLN A 19 8.09 12.95 1.44
N ALA A 20 8.09 13.35 2.71
CA ALA A 20 8.62 12.55 3.80
C ALA A 20 7.86 11.22 3.91
N GLY A 21 6.52 11.24 3.86
CA GLY A 21 5.69 10.04 3.84
C GLY A 21 6.00 9.10 2.68
N LYS A 22 6.25 9.64 1.47
CA LYS A 22 6.68 8.83 0.31
C LYS A 22 8.03 8.16 0.55
N LYS A 23 8.99 8.89 1.13
CA LYS A 23 10.33 8.33 1.42
C LYS A 23 10.24 7.21 2.46
N GLU A 24 9.50 7.44 3.54
CA GLU A 24 9.26 6.43 4.58
C GLU A 24 8.57 5.20 4.02
N LEU A 25 7.47 5.36 3.27
CA LEU A 25 6.78 4.23 2.67
C LEU A 25 7.70 3.47 1.71
N PHE A 26 8.49 4.18 0.90
CA PHE A 26 9.44 3.57 -0.03
C PHE A 26 10.54 2.76 0.68
N GLU A 27 11.08 3.25 1.79
CA GLU A 27 12.05 2.50 2.59
C GLU A 27 11.42 1.23 3.19
N ILE A 28 10.18 1.30 3.65
CA ILE A 28 9.45 0.13 4.15
C ILE A 28 9.20 -0.89 3.04
N LEU A 29 8.80 -0.44 1.85
CA LEU A 29 8.57 -1.32 0.70
C LEU A 29 9.84 -2.05 0.27
N LYS A 30 11.01 -1.40 0.36
CA LYS A 30 12.30 -2.07 0.10
C LYS A 30 12.60 -3.18 1.09
N VAL A 31 12.29 -2.98 2.37
CA VAL A 31 12.49 -4.02 3.38
C VAL A 31 11.55 -5.18 3.11
N LEU A 32 10.28 -4.91 2.79
CA LEU A 32 9.30 -5.94 2.44
C LEU A 32 9.70 -6.71 1.16
N GLU A 33 10.20 -6.01 0.14
CA GLU A 33 10.74 -6.61 -1.09
C GLU A 33 11.93 -7.54 -0.78
N ALA A 34 12.87 -7.09 0.05
CA ALA A 34 14.01 -7.92 0.47
C ALA A 34 13.60 -9.16 1.27
N GLU A 35 12.58 -9.04 2.13
CA GLU A 35 12.04 -10.16 2.92
C GLU A 35 11.22 -11.14 2.09
N LEU A 36 10.47 -10.65 1.09
CA LEU A 36 9.72 -11.47 0.15
C LEU A 36 10.71 -12.28 -0.73
N GLY A 37 11.69 -11.61 -1.33
CA GLY A 37 12.66 -12.26 -2.21
C GLY A 37 11.97 -13.00 -3.36
N ASP A 38 12.19 -14.31 -3.43
CA ASP A 38 11.57 -15.22 -4.42
C ASP A 38 10.37 -16.01 -3.83
N LYS A 39 9.95 -15.70 -2.60
CA LYS A 39 8.84 -16.40 -1.93
C LYS A 39 7.51 -15.91 -2.47
N PRO A 40 6.47 -16.77 -2.53
CA PRO A 40 5.13 -16.35 -2.96
C PRO A 40 4.44 -15.44 -1.93
N TYR A 41 4.78 -15.58 -0.64
CA TYR A 41 4.22 -14.78 0.46
C TYR A 41 5.32 -14.35 1.44
N LEU A 42 5.07 -13.30 2.23
CA LEU A 42 5.98 -12.91 3.31
C LEU A 42 6.04 -13.96 4.42
N GLY A 43 4.97 -14.75 4.57
CA GLY A 43 4.94 -15.97 5.37
C GLY A 43 5.76 -17.14 4.82
N GLY A 44 6.38 -17.00 3.65
CA GLY A 44 7.11 -18.07 2.97
C GLY A 44 6.25 -18.75 1.90
N ASP A 45 6.12 -20.07 1.98
CA ASP A 45 5.39 -20.88 0.99
C ASP A 45 3.86 -20.76 1.11
N SER A 46 3.38 -20.24 2.23
CA SER A 46 1.95 -20.09 2.53
C SER A 46 1.62 -18.72 3.10
N PHE A 47 0.40 -18.26 2.86
CA PHE A 47 -0.13 -17.01 3.42
C PHE A 47 -0.05 -17.03 4.95
N GLY A 48 0.75 -16.12 5.52
CA GLY A 48 1.11 -16.12 6.93
C GLY A 48 0.65 -14.88 7.68
N TYR A 49 1.09 -14.78 8.94
CA TYR A 49 0.72 -13.67 9.84
C TYR A 49 1.07 -12.29 9.28
N VAL A 50 2.24 -12.15 8.66
CA VAL A 50 2.70 -10.89 8.07
C VAL A 50 1.84 -10.51 6.87
N ASP A 51 1.45 -11.49 6.05
CA ASP A 51 0.55 -11.26 4.92
C ASP A 51 -0.82 -10.79 5.39
N VAL A 52 -1.39 -11.42 6.43
CA VAL A 52 -2.65 -10.96 7.07
C VAL A 52 -2.52 -9.53 7.60
N ALA A 53 -1.40 -9.19 8.24
CA ALA A 53 -1.19 -7.85 8.78
C ALA A 53 -1.08 -6.77 7.67
N LEU A 54 -0.51 -7.13 6.52
CA LEU A 54 -0.35 -6.23 5.38
C LEU A 54 -1.54 -6.22 4.43
N VAL A 55 -2.40 -7.24 4.48
CA VAL A 55 -3.53 -7.42 3.57
C VAL A 55 -4.41 -6.18 3.50
N GLY A 56 -4.73 -5.60 4.67
CA GLY A 56 -5.57 -4.42 4.77
C GLY A 56 -4.96 -3.17 4.13
N PHE A 57 -3.65 -3.14 3.94
CA PHE A 57 -2.95 -2.03 3.29
C PHE A 57 -2.94 -2.15 1.77
N TYR A 58 -3.08 -3.36 1.20
CA TYR A 58 -3.07 -3.57 -0.26
C TYR A 58 -4.12 -2.74 -1.00
N SER A 59 -5.34 -2.64 -0.47
CA SER A 59 -6.38 -1.79 -1.04
C SER A 59 -6.05 -0.29 -0.99
N TRP A 60 -5.15 0.14 -0.09
CA TRP A 60 -4.73 1.54 0.05
C TRP A 60 -3.54 1.90 -0.86
N PHE A 61 -2.82 0.93 -1.41
CA PHE A 61 -1.68 1.18 -2.30
C PHE A 61 -2.08 2.02 -3.51
N TYR A 62 -3.23 1.73 -4.11
CA TYR A 62 -3.75 2.52 -5.23
C TYR A 62 -3.91 4.00 -4.86
N ALA A 63 -4.38 4.29 -3.64
CA ALA A 63 -4.50 5.65 -3.14
C ALA A 63 -3.11 6.28 -2.87
N TYR A 64 -2.17 5.54 -2.31
CA TYR A 64 -0.80 6.02 -2.08
C TYR A 64 -0.09 6.36 -3.40
N GLU A 65 -0.26 5.53 -4.44
CA GLU A 65 0.28 5.80 -5.77
C GLU A 65 -0.33 7.06 -6.39
N THR A 66 -1.66 7.20 -6.29
CA THR A 66 -2.39 8.31 -6.90
C THR A 66 -2.11 9.64 -6.18
N PHE A 67 -2.27 9.69 -4.85
CA PHE A 67 -1.99 10.91 -4.07
C PHE A 67 -0.50 11.23 -4.00
N GLY A 68 0.33 10.19 -3.91
CA GLY A 68 1.78 10.32 -3.88
C GLY A 68 2.37 10.68 -5.25
N LYS A 69 1.61 10.60 -6.35
CA LYS A 69 2.14 10.66 -7.71
C LYS A 69 3.40 9.80 -7.82
N LEU A 70 3.34 8.57 -7.29
CA LEU A 70 4.43 7.60 -7.37
C LEU A 70 4.51 7.10 -8.81
N GLN A 71 4.89 7.98 -9.73
CA GLN A 71 5.09 7.73 -11.15
C GLN A 71 6.41 6.97 -11.31
N HIS A 72 6.49 5.73 -10.83
CA HIS A 72 7.44 4.81 -11.40
C HIS A 72 7.14 3.34 -11.07
N ARG A 73 6.55 2.69 -12.07
CA ARG A 73 6.55 1.24 -12.33
C ARG A 73 7.96 0.59 -12.24
N SER A 74 9.05 1.36 -12.03
CA SER A 74 10.44 0.86 -11.98
C SER A 74 11.15 1.07 -10.65
N ARG A 75 10.48 1.62 -9.61
CA ARG A 75 11.17 1.86 -8.33
C ARG A 75 11.09 0.70 -7.32
N VAL A 76 10.03 -0.10 -7.37
CA VAL A 76 9.85 -1.35 -6.59
C VAL A 76 8.87 -2.24 -7.36
N PRO A 77 9.33 -3.01 -8.38
CA PRO A 77 8.43 -3.86 -9.16
C PRO A 77 7.62 -4.81 -8.26
N GLN A 78 8.21 -5.31 -7.17
CA GLN A 78 7.52 -6.20 -6.23
C GLN A 78 6.48 -5.51 -5.34
N ALA A 79 6.48 -4.18 -5.16
CA ALA A 79 5.43 -3.50 -4.40
C ALA A 79 4.08 -3.51 -5.14
N HIS A 80 4.12 -3.46 -6.47
CA HIS A 80 2.94 -3.65 -7.30
C HIS A 80 2.45 -5.10 -7.23
N CYS A 81 3.38 -6.06 -7.29
CA CYS A 81 3.08 -7.48 -7.05
C CYS A 81 2.40 -7.69 -5.69
N LEU A 82 2.94 -7.11 -4.63
CA LEU A 82 2.37 -7.15 -3.28
C LEU A 82 0.95 -6.56 -3.24
N GLY A 83 0.71 -5.40 -3.86
CA GLY A 83 -0.57 -4.69 -3.80
C GLY A 83 -1.69 -5.20 -4.71
N GLN A 84 -1.36 -5.86 -5.83
CA GLN A 84 -2.34 -6.32 -6.82
C GLN A 84 -2.30 -7.83 -7.09
N GLU A 85 -1.12 -8.45 -7.09
CA GLU A 85 -0.96 -9.86 -7.48
C GLU A 85 -1.12 -10.79 -6.28
N VAL A 86 -0.47 -10.52 -5.14
CA VAL A 86 -0.62 -11.34 -3.92
C VAL A 86 -2.07 -11.46 -3.43
N PRO A 87 -2.92 -10.42 -3.47
CA PRO A 87 -4.33 -10.56 -3.12
C PRO A 87 -5.16 -11.30 -4.17
N ALA A 88 -4.76 -11.26 -5.44
CA ALA A 88 -5.45 -11.92 -6.54
C ALA A 88 -5.09 -13.41 -6.65
N GLU A 89 -3.86 -13.77 -6.26
CA GLU A 89 -3.35 -15.15 -6.21
C GLU A 89 -3.51 -15.80 -4.83
N GLY A 90 -3.82 -15.00 -3.80
CA GLY A 90 -4.05 -15.44 -2.42
C GLY A 90 -5.41 -16.13 -2.21
N GLU A 91 -5.74 -16.44 -0.95
CA GLU A 91 -7.00 -17.11 -0.61
C GLU A 91 -8.23 -16.30 -1.07
N GLU A 92 -9.25 -16.99 -1.59
CA GLU A 92 -10.52 -16.38 -2.03
C GLU A 92 -11.18 -15.53 -0.92
N SER A 93 -10.95 -15.90 0.35
CA SER A 93 -11.38 -15.13 1.53
C SER A 93 -10.71 -13.76 1.65
N VAL A 94 -9.43 -13.66 1.26
CA VAL A 94 -8.67 -12.41 1.24
C VAL A 94 -9.20 -11.50 0.14
N ALA A 95 -9.36 -12.02 -1.07
CA ALA A 95 -9.89 -11.26 -2.21
C ALA A 95 -11.29 -10.68 -1.92
N LYS A 96 -12.17 -11.44 -1.25
CA LYS A 96 -13.51 -10.98 -0.86
C LYS A 96 -13.52 -9.94 0.27
N SER A 97 -12.48 -9.93 1.11
CA SER A 97 -12.39 -9.04 2.27
C SER A 97 -11.81 -7.67 1.93
N LEU A 98 -11.14 -7.55 0.78
CA LEU A 98 -10.49 -6.30 0.36
C LEU A 98 -11.46 -5.38 -0.36
N ALA A 99 -11.50 -4.13 0.09
CA ALA A 99 -12.16 -3.06 -0.64
C ALA A 99 -11.42 -2.79 -1.96
N ASP A 100 -12.18 -2.46 -3.01
CA ASP A 100 -11.61 -2.01 -4.27
C ASP A 100 -10.74 -0.77 -4.06
N GLY A 101 -9.51 -0.79 -4.58
CA GLY A 101 -8.54 0.28 -4.34
C GLY A 101 -8.99 1.64 -4.88
N LYS A 102 -9.80 1.68 -5.95
CA LYS A 102 -10.38 2.95 -6.46
C LYS A 102 -11.43 3.49 -5.52
N LYS A 103 -12.30 2.63 -4.97
CA LYS A 103 -13.27 3.03 -3.93
C LYS A 103 -12.57 3.58 -2.69
N VAL A 104 -11.45 2.99 -2.27
CA VAL A 104 -10.63 3.52 -1.17
C VAL A 104 -10.07 4.89 -1.52
N HIS A 105 -9.53 5.07 -2.72
CA HIS A 105 -9.04 6.38 -3.17
C HIS A 105 -10.15 7.45 -3.24
N GLU A 106 -11.33 7.12 -3.77
CA GLU A 106 -12.50 8.00 -3.79
C GLU A 106 -12.90 8.42 -2.37
N PHE A 107 -13.03 7.45 -1.46
CA PHE A 107 -13.33 7.71 -0.05
C PHE A 107 -12.32 8.66 0.58
N LEU A 108 -11.02 8.42 0.37
CA LEU A 108 -9.96 9.29 0.88
C LEU A 108 -10.00 10.69 0.26
N GLY A 109 -10.41 10.82 -1.00
CA GLY A 109 -10.66 12.10 -1.64
C GLY A 109 -11.75 12.90 -0.92
N GLU A 110 -12.86 12.26 -0.57
CA GLU A 110 -13.94 12.87 0.21
C GLU A 110 -13.49 13.24 1.63
N VAL A 111 -12.67 12.41 2.29
CA VAL A 111 -12.08 12.74 3.60
C VAL A 111 -11.16 13.97 3.49
N ARG A 112 -10.34 14.06 2.45
CA ARG A 112 -9.47 15.23 2.23
C ARG A 112 -10.26 16.51 2.02
N LYS A 113 -11.38 16.45 1.28
CA LYS A 113 -12.33 17.57 1.15
C LYS A 113 -12.89 17.99 2.50
N MET A 114 -13.34 17.03 3.28
CA MET A 114 -13.91 17.27 4.62
C MET A 114 -12.89 17.92 5.57
N TRP A 115 -11.61 17.59 5.43
CA TRP A 115 -10.53 18.16 6.24
C TRP A 115 -9.92 19.45 5.68
N GLY A 116 -10.36 19.91 4.50
CA GLY A 116 -9.84 21.12 3.85
C GLY A 116 -8.39 20.97 3.36
N ILE A 117 -7.97 19.76 2.99
CA ILE A 117 -6.58 19.42 2.59
C ILE A 117 -6.50 19.09 1.09
N GLU A 118 -7.58 19.34 0.32
CA GLU A 118 -7.58 19.12 -1.14
C GLU A 118 -6.50 19.96 -1.85
#